data_AF-A0A9P4NJH3-F1
#
_entry.id   AF-A0A9P4NJH3-F1
#
_cell.length_a   1.000
_cell.length_b   1.000
_cell.length_c   1.000
_cell.angle_alpha   90.00
_cell.angle_beta   90.00
_cell.angle_gamma   90.00
#
_symmetry.space_group_name_H-M   'P 1'
#
loop_
_entity.id
_entity.type
_entity.pdbx_description
1 polymer ?
#
loop_
_entity_poly.entity_id
_entity_poly.type
_entity_poly.pdbx_seq_one_letter_code
_entity_poly.pdbx_strand_id
1 'polypeptide(L)'
;MLLSKALSLKQPASSSPPIYTYAVVPSPADANATIICPSGYPPYSDVSYSIIASPNKKPNITVFRGDPAARQLIGHATFHSLSSTTDLTLNGQSLRMKQSQLSGTSYSIHCTQFGNLKWKSSEWGGSALGLYDSAGTKLAQLKSTGAFGSKEKKLEILVPCDGFLVDLVVISAMGLLSLKKKVDKNAAKLIEAVAGG
;
A
#
# COMPACT_ATOMS: atom_id res chain seq x y z
N MET A 1 5.82 32.24 -47.65
CA MET A 1 6.66 31.07 -47.31
C MET A 1 6.91 31.07 -45.81
N LEU A 2 6.15 30.28 -45.05
CA LEU A 2 6.39 30.08 -43.61
C LEU A 2 6.44 28.58 -43.35
N LEU A 3 7.60 28.12 -42.88
CA LEU A 3 7.92 26.75 -42.51
C LEU A 3 7.19 26.35 -41.23
N SER A 4 6.29 25.37 -41.31
CA SER A 4 5.70 24.72 -40.14
C SER A 4 6.61 23.57 -39.67
N LYS A 5 7.34 23.78 -38.58
CA LYS A 5 8.03 22.71 -37.84
C LYS A 5 6.98 21.77 -37.25
N ALA A 6 6.99 20.50 -37.68
CA ALA A 6 6.23 19.45 -37.04
C ALA A 6 6.84 19.14 -35.65
N LEU A 7 6.13 19.51 -34.59
CA LEU A 7 6.37 19.01 -33.25
C LEU A 7 5.97 17.53 -33.22
N SER A 8 6.97 16.64 -33.20
CA SER A 8 6.77 15.24 -32.87
C SER A 8 6.39 15.14 -31.39
N LEU A 9 5.10 15.12 -31.12
CA LEU A 9 4.57 14.73 -29.81
C LEU A 9 4.89 13.25 -29.61
N LYS A 10 5.91 12.97 -28.80
CA LYS A 10 6.09 11.64 -28.20
C LYS A 10 4.79 11.30 -27.46
N GLN A 11 4.01 10.42 -28.05
CA GLN A 11 2.85 9.81 -27.42
C GLN A 11 3.32 9.12 -26.12
N PRO A 12 2.75 9.44 -24.94
CA PRO A 12 3.13 8.75 -23.72
C PRO A 12 2.76 7.27 -23.84
N ALA A 13 3.67 6.39 -23.41
CA ALA A 13 3.49 4.95 -23.38
C ALA A 13 2.12 4.60 -22.79
N SER A 14 1.36 3.77 -23.51
CA SER A 14 0.01 3.34 -23.13
C SER A 14 0.03 2.70 -21.75
N SER A 15 -0.39 3.41 -20.71
CA SER A 15 -0.74 2.77 -19.45
C SER A 15 -2.12 2.16 -19.62
N SER A 16 -2.20 0.85 -19.80
CA SER A 16 -3.46 0.11 -19.70
C SER A 16 -4.19 0.51 -18.40
N PRO A 17 -5.52 0.64 -18.43
CA PRO A 17 -6.28 0.98 -17.24
C PRO A 17 -6.06 -0.08 -16.14
N PRO A 18 -6.05 0.31 -14.85
CA PRO A 18 -5.99 -0.67 -13.76
C PRO A 18 -7.12 -1.70 -13.86
N ILE A 19 -6.80 -2.97 -13.63
CA ILE A 19 -7.77 -4.08 -13.58
C ILE A 19 -8.67 -3.93 -12.35
N TYR A 20 -8.05 -3.64 -11.20
CA TYR A 20 -8.77 -3.33 -9.97
C TYR A 20 -8.34 -1.98 -9.44
N THR A 21 -9.33 -1.26 -8.94
CA THR A 21 -9.12 0.04 -8.33
C THR A 21 -9.87 0.10 -7.01
N TYR A 22 -9.12 0.33 -5.93
CA TYR A 22 -9.68 0.43 -4.59
C TYR A 22 -9.41 1.79 -3.96
N ALA A 23 -10.42 2.30 -3.25
CA ALA A 23 -10.29 3.41 -2.33
C ALA A 23 -9.92 2.88 -0.94
N VAL A 24 -8.94 3.51 -0.29
CA VAL A 24 -8.50 3.19 1.07
C VAL A 24 -8.93 4.34 1.98
N VAL A 25 -9.94 4.09 2.80
CA VAL A 25 -10.63 5.10 3.61
C VAL A 25 -10.64 4.74 5.10
N PRO A 26 -10.60 5.69 6.03
CA PRO A 26 -10.80 5.41 7.46
C PRO A 26 -12.19 4.80 7.70
N SER A 27 -12.34 3.92 8.69
CA SER A 27 -13.67 3.48 9.11
C SER A 27 -14.38 4.59 9.89
N PRO A 28 -15.67 4.85 9.63
CA PRO A 28 -16.46 5.77 10.44
C PRO A 28 -16.80 5.20 11.83
N ALA A 29 -16.80 3.86 11.97
CA ALA A 29 -17.19 3.18 13.20
C ALA A 29 -16.02 2.91 14.16
N ASP A 30 -14.78 2.84 13.66
CA ASP A 30 -13.59 2.57 14.47
C ASP A 30 -12.39 3.37 13.93
N ALA A 31 -11.85 4.27 14.78
CA ALA A 31 -10.71 5.10 14.46
C ALA A 31 -9.41 4.32 14.17
N ASN A 32 -9.32 3.06 14.63
CA ASN A 32 -8.21 2.16 14.34
C ASN A 32 -8.45 1.29 13.10
N ALA A 33 -9.66 1.33 12.53
CA ALA A 33 -10.00 0.57 11.35
C ALA A 33 -9.84 1.39 10.06
N THR A 34 -9.43 0.71 9.00
CA THR A 34 -9.37 1.21 7.63
C THR A 34 -10.16 0.26 6.75
N ILE A 35 -10.94 0.80 5.83
CA ILE A 35 -11.79 0.06 4.91
C ILE A 35 -11.25 0.23 3.50
N ILE A 36 -11.25 -0.85 2.74
CA ILE A 36 -10.94 -0.86 1.31
C ILE A 36 -12.22 -1.20 0.55
N CYS A 37 -12.66 -0.28 -0.30
CA CYS A 37 -13.84 -0.43 -1.16
C CYS A 37 -13.43 -0.31 -2.63
N PRO A 38 -14.16 -0.92 -3.58
CA PRO A 38 -13.99 -0.63 -4.99
C PRO A 38 -14.19 0.87 -5.26
N SER A 39 -13.31 1.46 -6.05
CA SER A 39 -13.42 2.86 -6.44
C SER A 39 -14.50 3.05 -7.50
N GLY A 40 -15.19 4.18 -7.47
CA GLY A 40 -16.32 4.48 -8.38
C GLY A 40 -17.70 4.16 -7.79
N TYR A 41 -17.74 3.54 -6.61
CA TYR A 41 -18.96 3.31 -5.84
C TYR A 41 -19.04 4.24 -4.63
N PRO A 42 -20.23 4.48 -4.05
CA PRO A 42 -20.35 5.20 -2.80
C PRO A 42 -19.46 4.56 -1.72
N PRO A 43 -18.75 5.35 -0.89
CA PRO A 43 -17.94 4.81 0.20
C PRO A 43 -18.74 3.84 1.07
N TYR A 44 -18.11 2.74 1.48
CA TYR A 44 -18.70 1.74 2.39
C TYR A 44 -19.87 0.91 1.83
N SER A 45 -20.29 1.13 0.58
CA SER A 45 -21.39 0.36 -0.04
C SER A 45 -21.01 -1.09 -0.38
N ASP A 46 -19.74 -1.34 -0.68
CA ASP A 46 -19.18 -2.66 -0.92
C ASP A 46 -17.78 -2.75 -0.28
N VAL A 47 -17.70 -3.33 0.92
CA VAL A 47 -16.45 -3.48 1.64
C VAL A 47 -15.72 -4.71 1.11
N SER A 48 -14.64 -4.49 0.36
CA SER A 48 -13.79 -5.60 -0.10
C SER A 48 -12.87 -6.09 1.01
N TYR A 49 -12.29 -5.17 1.80
CA TYR A 49 -11.42 -5.50 2.91
C TYR A 49 -11.59 -4.56 4.09
N SER A 50 -11.35 -5.09 5.28
CA SER A 50 -11.28 -4.33 6.52
C SER A 50 -9.97 -4.59 7.24
N ILE A 51 -9.36 -3.53 7.76
CA ILE A 51 -8.04 -3.56 8.36
C ILE A 51 -8.14 -2.97 9.75
N ILE A 52 -7.76 -3.73 10.76
CA ILE A 52 -7.72 -3.27 12.15
C ILE A 52 -6.28 -3.04 12.55
N ALA A 53 -5.94 -1.80 12.91
CA ALA A 53 -4.63 -1.45 13.45
C ALA A 53 -4.59 -1.66 14.96
N SER A 54 -3.52 -2.28 15.44
CA SER A 54 -3.23 -2.49 16.86
C SER A 54 -1.81 -2.00 17.16
N PRO A 55 -1.59 -0.68 17.29
CA PRO A 55 -0.23 -0.10 17.35
C PRO A 55 0.63 -0.66 18.49
N ASN A 56 0.00 -0.97 19.63
CA ASN A 56 0.67 -1.39 20.86
C ASN A 56 0.57 -2.90 21.13
N LYS A 57 -0.05 -3.68 20.23
CA LYS A 57 -0.23 -5.13 20.38
C LYS A 57 0.30 -5.85 19.15
N LYS A 58 0.70 -7.11 19.30
CA LYS A 58 0.99 -8.02 18.18
C LYS A 58 -0.23 -8.92 17.92
N PRO A 59 -0.61 -9.15 16.66
CA PRO A 59 -0.07 -8.49 15.46
C PRO A 59 -0.44 -7.00 15.40
N ASN A 60 0.39 -6.20 14.71
CA ASN A 60 0.18 -4.74 14.62
C ASN A 60 -0.95 -4.37 13.67
N ILE A 61 -1.26 -5.24 12.71
CA ILE A 61 -2.36 -5.08 11.78
C ILE A 61 -2.98 -6.44 11.56
N THR A 62 -4.30 -6.48 11.49
CA THR A 62 -5.05 -7.64 11.03
C THR A 62 -5.91 -7.24 9.83
N VAL A 63 -5.94 -8.08 8.79
CA VAL A 63 -6.67 -7.83 7.54
C VAL A 63 -7.73 -8.92 7.35
N PHE A 64 -8.96 -8.48 7.11
CA PHE A 64 -10.12 -9.31 6.86
C PHE A 64 -10.67 -9.05 5.45
N ARG A 65 -11.23 -10.08 4.81
CA ARG A 65 -12.04 -9.92 3.61
C ARG A 65 -13.45 -9.51 4.07
N GLY A 66 -13.99 -8.46 3.49
CA GLY A 66 -15.29 -7.93 3.88
C GLY A 66 -15.34 -7.37 5.30
N ASP A 67 -16.46 -7.59 5.97
CA ASP A 67 -16.73 -7.17 7.34
C ASP A 67 -15.89 -7.99 8.35
N PRO A 68 -15.18 -7.36 9.31
CA PRO A 68 -14.46 -8.07 10.37
C PRO A 68 -15.35 -9.01 11.20
N ALA A 69 -16.64 -8.70 11.37
CA ALA A 69 -17.61 -9.54 12.07
C ALA A 69 -17.87 -10.86 11.33
N ALA A 70 -17.70 -10.88 10.00
CA ALA A 70 -17.76 -12.12 9.20
C ALA A 70 -16.50 -12.99 9.35
N ARG A 71 -15.47 -12.51 10.08
CA ARG A 71 -14.26 -13.23 10.50
C ARG A 71 -13.49 -13.94 9.37
N GLN A 72 -13.56 -13.45 8.14
CA GLN A 72 -12.73 -13.96 7.04
C GLN A 72 -11.33 -13.37 7.13
N LEU A 73 -10.54 -13.88 8.09
CA LEU A 73 -9.15 -13.49 8.27
C LEU A 73 -8.32 -13.89 7.06
N ILE A 74 -7.72 -12.89 6.40
CA ILE A 74 -6.75 -13.11 5.32
C ILE A 74 -5.35 -13.20 5.91
N GLY A 75 -5.04 -12.35 6.89
CA GLY A 75 -3.67 -12.23 7.33
C GLY A 75 -3.41 -11.13 8.34
N HIS A 76 -2.15 -11.02 8.74
CA HIS A 76 -1.72 -10.03 9.70
C HIS A 76 -0.26 -9.60 9.49
N ALA A 77 0.10 -8.43 10.01
CA ALA A 77 1.46 -7.89 9.94
C ALA A 77 2.00 -7.58 11.34
N THR A 78 3.26 -7.93 11.58
CA THR A 78 3.97 -7.68 12.84
C THR A 78 5.24 -6.89 12.57
N PHE A 79 5.30 -5.68 13.14
CA PHE A 79 6.41 -4.75 12.99
C PHE A 79 7.41 -4.87 14.13
N HIS A 80 8.69 -4.97 13.84
CA HIS A 80 9.71 -5.07 14.87
C HIS A 80 10.33 -3.70 15.15
N SER A 81 10.57 -3.36 16.42
CA SER A 81 11.09 -2.03 16.78
C SER A 81 12.58 -1.86 16.46
N LEU A 82 13.34 -2.96 16.41
CA LEU A 82 14.79 -2.96 16.20
C LEU A 82 15.20 -3.64 14.89
N SER A 83 14.24 -3.95 14.02
CA SER A 83 14.52 -4.62 12.75
C SER A 83 13.87 -3.87 11.60
N SER A 84 14.56 -3.84 10.46
CA SER A 84 14.02 -3.39 9.18
C SER A 84 13.07 -4.42 8.54
N THR A 85 12.77 -5.51 9.25
CA THR A 85 11.88 -6.57 8.80
C THR A 85 10.50 -6.44 9.43
N THR A 86 9.50 -6.75 8.61
CA THR A 86 8.11 -6.96 9.00
C THR A 86 7.74 -8.38 8.66
N ASP A 87 7.20 -9.10 9.64
CA ASP A 87 6.63 -10.42 9.38
C ASP A 87 5.18 -10.25 8.94
N LEU A 88 4.84 -10.91 7.85
CA LEU A 88 3.50 -10.94 7.27
C LEU A 88 3.00 -12.39 7.33
N THR A 89 1.72 -12.57 7.61
CA THR A 89 1.04 -13.85 7.42
C THR A 89 -0.07 -13.63 6.42
N LEU A 90 -0.14 -14.48 5.39
CA LEU A 90 -1.16 -14.43 4.35
C LEU A 90 -1.73 -15.84 4.14
N ASN A 91 -3.02 -16.03 4.40
CA ASN A 91 -3.73 -17.31 4.30
C ASN A 91 -2.96 -18.46 4.99
N GLY A 92 -2.42 -18.18 6.18
CA GLY A 92 -1.62 -19.11 6.98
C GLY A 92 -0.14 -19.21 6.58
N GLN A 93 0.27 -18.65 5.44
CA GLN A 93 1.67 -18.65 4.99
C GLN A 93 2.46 -17.48 5.58
N SER A 94 3.61 -17.76 6.16
CA SER A 94 4.53 -16.73 6.64
C SER A 94 5.37 -16.15 5.51
N LEU A 95 5.35 -14.83 5.39
CA LEU A 95 6.11 -14.03 4.42
C LEU A 95 6.92 -12.98 5.19
N ARG A 96 8.00 -12.48 4.60
CA ARG A 96 8.81 -11.41 5.20
C ARG A 96 8.95 -10.24 4.25
N MET A 97 8.59 -9.07 4.73
CA MET A 97 8.83 -7.80 4.06
C MET A 97 10.06 -7.13 4.68
N LYS A 98 11.08 -6.84 3.88
CA LYS A 98 12.35 -6.26 4.33
C LYS A 98 12.54 -4.87 3.74
N GLN A 99 12.73 -3.86 4.58
CA GLN A 99 13.12 -2.53 4.15
C GLN A 99 14.60 -2.51 3.72
N SER A 100 14.89 -1.88 2.59
CA SER A 100 16.25 -1.67 2.11
C SER A 100 17.00 -0.73 3.04
N GLN A 101 18.13 -1.18 3.58
CA GLN A 101 19.01 -0.35 4.40
C GLN A 101 19.73 0.73 3.58
N LEU A 102 19.98 0.46 2.28
CA LEU A 102 20.65 1.39 1.38
C LEU A 102 19.77 2.59 1.02
N SER A 103 18.53 2.33 0.61
CA SER A 103 17.64 3.39 0.11
C SER A 103 16.66 3.91 1.15
N GLY A 104 16.40 3.16 2.23
CA GLY A 104 15.40 3.45 3.26
C GLY A 104 13.94 3.51 2.77
N THR A 105 13.73 3.44 1.45
CA THR A 105 12.49 3.83 0.75
C THR A 105 11.90 2.70 -0.08
N SER A 106 12.60 1.57 -0.18
CA SER A 106 12.14 0.39 -0.89
C SER A 106 12.01 -0.81 0.05
N TYR A 107 11.07 -1.71 -0.27
CA TYR A 107 10.72 -2.86 0.56
C TYR A 107 10.58 -4.10 -0.32
N SER A 108 11.32 -5.14 0.00
CA SER A 108 11.30 -6.40 -0.75
C SER A 108 10.49 -7.46 -0.02
N ILE A 109 9.75 -8.26 -0.77
CA ILE A 109 8.95 -9.38 -0.28
C ILE A 109 9.33 -10.59 -1.11
N HIS A 110 9.70 -11.69 -0.45
CA HIS A 110 9.84 -12.97 -1.12
C HIS A 110 8.57 -13.78 -0.90
N CYS A 111 7.94 -14.21 -2.00
CA CYS A 111 6.76 -15.06 -2.00
C CYS A 111 7.05 -16.27 -2.89
N THR A 112 6.80 -17.48 -2.42
CA THR A 112 7.08 -18.71 -3.17
C THR A 112 6.37 -18.75 -4.52
N GLN A 113 5.16 -18.19 -4.62
CA GLN A 113 4.35 -18.22 -5.84
C GLN A 113 4.74 -17.14 -6.87
N PHE A 114 5.23 -15.98 -6.43
CA PHE A 114 5.51 -14.83 -7.31
C PHE A 114 6.98 -14.38 -7.30
N GLY A 115 7.85 -15.13 -6.62
CA GLY A 115 9.26 -14.80 -6.48
C GLY A 115 9.50 -13.53 -5.67
N ASN A 116 10.43 -12.71 -6.14
CA ASN A 116 10.84 -11.49 -5.46
C ASN A 116 10.01 -10.30 -5.95
N LEU A 117 9.25 -9.73 -5.03
CA LEU A 117 8.47 -8.52 -5.25
C LEU A 117 9.12 -7.34 -4.53
N LYS A 118 8.98 -6.13 -5.08
CA LYS A 118 9.57 -4.92 -4.51
C LYS A 118 8.63 -3.73 -4.59
N TRP A 119 8.30 -3.18 -3.43
CA TRP A 119 7.72 -1.84 -3.32
C TRP A 119 8.82 -0.79 -3.43
N LYS A 120 8.70 0.15 -4.38
CA LYS A 120 9.59 1.31 -4.55
C LYS A 120 8.81 2.52 -5.05
N SER A 121 9.40 3.72 -4.98
CA SER A 121 8.81 4.91 -5.61
C SER A 121 8.53 4.66 -7.09
N SER A 122 7.39 5.12 -7.60
CA SER A 122 7.15 5.08 -9.03
C SER A 122 8.07 6.06 -9.77
N GLU A 123 8.58 5.63 -10.93
CA GLU A 123 9.54 6.38 -11.76
C GLU A 123 8.95 7.63 -12.43
N TRP A 124 7.63 7.83 -12.36
CA TRP A 124 6.96 9.02 -12.84
C TRP A 124 6.42 9.82 -11.65
N GLY A 125 6.80 11.11 -11.58
CA GLY A 125 6.71 11.98 -10.41
C GLY A 125 5.41 11.90 -9.61
N GLY A 126 5.55 11.62 -8.31
CA GLY A 126 4.49 11.61 -7.32
C GLY A 126 4.86 10.79 -6.09
N SER A 127 4.19 11.02 -4.96
CA SER A 127 4.33 10.29 -3.69
C SER A 127 3.85 8.82 -3.74
N ALA A 128 3.71 8.26 -4.94
CA ALA A 128 3.15 6.94 -5.18
C ALA A 128 4.22 5.83 -5.06
N LEU A 129 3.81 4.71 -4.47
CA LEU A 129 4.62 3.49 -4.40
C LEU A 129 4.12 2.49 -5.44
N GLY A 130 5.02 1.92 -6.23
CA GLY A 130 4.72 0.80 -7.12
C GLY A 130 5.25 -0.51 -6.55
N LEU A 131 4.49 -1.59 -6.73
CA LEU A 131 4.93 -2.97 -6.52
C LEU A 131 5.41 -3.53 -7.85
N TYR A 132 6.64 -4.04 -7.87
CA TYR A 132 7.29 -4.59 -9.04
C TYR A 132 7.68 -6.04 -8.82
N ASP A 133 7.59 -6.86 -9.87
CA ASP A 133 8.20 -8.19 -9.88
C ASP A 133 9.71 -8.14 -10.20
N SER A 134 10.35 -9.31 -10.28
CA SER A 134 11.77 -9.43 -10.62
C SER A 134 12.10 -9.06 -12.07
N ALA A 135 11.12 -9.09 -12.98
CA ALA A 135 11.29 -8.67 -14.36
C ALA A 135 11.15 -7.14 -14.53
N GLY A 136 10.77 -6.42 -13.47
CA GLY A 136 10.53 -4.98 -13.50
C GLY A 136 9.10 -4.63 -13.94
N THR A 137 8.20 -5.61 -14.05
CA THR A 137 6.78 -5.38 -14.34
C THR A 137 6.12 -4.75 -13.12
N LYS A 138 5.41 -3.63 -13.31
CA LYS A 138 4.62 -3.02 -12.23
C LYS A 138 3.30 -3.78 -12.08
N LEU A 139 3.13 -4.48 -10.96
CA LEU A 139 1.95 -5.28 -10.66
C LEU A 139 0.83 -4.45 -10.02
N ALA A 140 1.21 -3.52 -9.14
CA ALA A 140 0.27 -2.69 -8.40
C ALA A 140 0.89 -1.33 -8.07
N GLN A 141 0.05 -0.37 -7.68
CA GLN A 141 0.52 0.90 -7.15
C GLN A 141 -0.41 1.47 -6.08
N LEU A 142 0.19 2.14 -5.12
CA LEU A 142 -0.47 2.85 -4.04
C LEU A 142 -0.21 4.35 -4.22
N LYS A 143 -1.26 5.09 -4.52
CA LYS A 143 -1.24 6.54 -4.76
C LYS A 143 -1.88 7.28 -3.60
N SER A 144 -1.42 8.50 -3.35
CA SER A 144 -2.19 9.48 -2.58
C SER A 144 -3.03 10.27 -3.57
N THR A 145 -4.35 10.27 -3.40
CA THR A 145 -5.27 11.04 -4.23
C THR A 145 -5.67 12.27 -3.45
N GLY A 146 -4.88 13.34 -3.58
CA GLY A 146 -5.21 14.61 -2.95
C GLY A 146 -4.46 15.80 -3.54
N ALA A 147 -5.21 16.82 -3.93
CA ALA A 147 -4.71 18.20 -3.89
C ALA A 147 -4.61 18.61 -2.41
N PHE A 148 -3.60 19.43 -2.08
CA PHE A 148 -3.35 20.06 -0.77
C PHE A 148 -4.26 19.59 0.38
N GLY A 149 -3.84 18.56 1.12
CA GLY A 149 -4.39 18.22 2.44
C GLY A 149 -5.31 17.00 2.55
N SER A 150 -5.83 16.43 1.45
CA SER A 150 -6.62 15.18 1.56
C SER A 150 -5.72 13.93 1.68
N LYS A 151 -5.99 13.10 2.69
CA LYS A 151 -5.25 11.87 3.03
C LYS A 151 -5.80 10.62 2.34
N GLU A 152 -6.63 10.80 1.33
CA GLU A 152 -7.23 9.67 0.60
C GLU A 152 -6.15 8.93 -0.19
N LYS A 153 -6.25 7.61 -0.16
CA LYS A 153 -5.29 6.72 -0.80
C LYS A 153 -6.01 5.78 -1.74
N LYS A 154 -5.36 5.48 -2.83
CA LYS A 154 -5.88 4.64 -3.91
C LYS A 154 -4.92 3.51 -4.17
N LEU A 155 -5.43 2.28 -4.11
CA LEU A 155 -4.68 1.07 -4.41
C LEU A 155 -5.15 0.53 -5.76
N GLU A 156 -4.25 0.44 -6.72
CA GLU A 156 -4.53 0.02 -8.09
C GLU A 156 -3.74 -1.26 -8.40
N ILE A 157 -4.41 -2.26 -8.97
CA ILE A 157 -3.79 -3.49 -9.49
C ILE A 157 -3.81 -3.40 -11.01
N LEU A 158 -2.64 -3.58 -11.62
CA LEU A 158 -2.38 -3.24 -13.02
C LEU A 158 -2.29 -4.46 -13.94
N VAL A 159 -2.23 -5.66 -13.36
CA VAL A 159 -2.10 -6.92 -14.08
C VAL A 159 -3.27 -7.85 -13.74
N PRO A 160 -3.70 -8.73 -14.66
CA PRO A 160 -4.58 -9.84 -14.33
C PRO A 160 -3.98 -10.66 -13.18
N CYS A 161 -4.80 -11.00 -12.19
CA CYS A 161 -4.31 -11.62 -10.97
C CYS A 161 -5.36 -12.52 -10.33
N ASP A 162 -4.89 -13.53 -9.61
CA ASP A 162 -5.74 -14.35 -8.75
C ASP A 162 -6.03 -13.66 -7.40
N GLY A 163 -6.92 -14.25 -6.62
CA GLY A 163 -7.27 -13.71 -5.30
C GLY A 163 -6.08 -13.67 -4.32
N PHE A 164 -5.10 -14.55 -4.49
CA PHE A 164 -3.94 -14.61 -3.61
C PHE A 164 -3.00 -13.42 -3.85
N LEU A 165 -2.74 -13.03 -5.11
CA LEU A 165 -1.98 -11.82 -5.41
C LEU A 165 -2.70 -10.56 -4.94
N VAL A 166 -4.03 -10.48 -5.09
CA VAL A 166 -4.82 -9.34 -4.57
C VAL A 166 -4.61 -9.22 -3.06
N ASP A 167 -4.76 -10.32 -2.32
CA ASP A 167 -4.59 -10.33 -0.87
C ASP A 167 -3.16 -9.95 -0.45
N LEU A 168 -2.14 -10.44 -1.20
CA LEU A 168 -0.74 -10.08 -0.99
C LEU A 168 -0.48 -8.58 -1.20
N VAL A 169 -1.04 -8.02 -2.27
CA VAL A 169 -0.96 -6.58 -2.55
C VAL A 169 -1.61 -5.80 -1.42
N VAL A 170 -2.80 -6.19 -0.97
CA VAL A 170 -3.53 -5.53 0.12
C VAL A 170 -2.74 -5.58 1.42
N ILE A 171 -2.33 -6.75 1.89
CA ILE A 171 -1.66 -6.87 3.20
C ILE A 171 -0.31 -6.16 3.21
N SER A 172 0.46 -6.24 2.13
CA SER A 172 1.77 -5.57 2.04
C SER A 172 1.63 -4.06 1.94
N ALA A 173 0.69 -3.55 1.13
CA ALA A 173 0.41 -2.12 1.05
C ALA A 173 -0.03 -1.55 2.40
N MET A 174 -0.94 -2.24 3.10
CA MET A 174 -1.43 -1.82 4.42
C MET A 174 -0.37 -1.90 5.51
N GLY A 175 0.52 -2.89 5.42
CA GLY A 175 1.75 -2.96 6.21
C GLY A 175 2.61 -1.71 6.04
N LEU A 176 2.90 -1.33 4.79
CA LEU A 176 3.69 -0.14 4.47
C LEU A 176 3.05 1.16 4.95
N LEU A 177 1.74 1.32 4.75
CA LEU A 177 1.05 2.53 5.19
C LEU A 177 1.11 2.73 6.69
N SER A 178 1.05 1.63 7.45
CA SER A 178 1.06 1.69 8.91
C SER A 178 2.47 1.86 9.46
N LEU A 179 3.49 1.29 8.79
CA LEU A 179 4.89 1.60 9.08
C LEU A 179 5.18 3.10 8.93
N LYS A 180 4.76 3.69 7.80
CA LYS A 180 4.89 5.14 7.57
C LYS A 180 4.19 5.96 8.66
N LYS A 181 2.93 5.64 8.96
CA LYS A 181 2.18 6.30 10.06
C LYS A 181 2.90 6.20 11.41
N LYS A 182 3.57 5.08 11.70
CA LYS A 182 4.33 4.90 12.95
C LYS A 182 5.59 5.75 12.98
N VAL A 183 6.33 5.83 11.87
CA VAL A 183 7.52 6.68 11.75
C VAL A 183 7.14 8.15 11.88
N ASP A 184 6.10 8.61 11.18
CA ASP A 184 5.63 9.99 11.24
C ASP A 184 5.21 10.40 12.66
N LYS A 185 4.45 9.53 13.35
CA LYS A 185 4.05 9.76 14.75
C LYS A 185 5.24 9.84 15.70
N ASN A 186 6.26 9.01 15.49
CA ASN A 186 7.45 9.03 16.32
C ASN A 186 8.30 10.29 16.07
N ALA A 187 8.43 10.72 14.81
CA ALA A 187 9.12 11.95 14.46
C ALA A 187 8.45 13.19 15.09
N ALA A 188 7.12 13.27 15.03
CA ALA A 188 6.36 14.37 15.65
C ALA A 188 6.61 14.46 17.17
N LYS A 189 6.57 13.31 17.87
CA LYS A 189 6.85 13.25 19.32
C LYS A 189 8.25 13.72 19.70
N LEU A 190 9.26 13.45 18.86
CA LEU A 190 10.63 13.88 19.11
C LEU A 190 10.78 15.40 18.99
N ILE A 191 10.10 16.01 18.01
CA ILE A 191 10.11 17.47 17.81
C ILE A 191 9.44 18.17 19.01
N GLU A 192 8.29 17.66 19.47
CA GLU A 192 7.60 18.19 20.65
C GLU A 192 8.47 18.11 21.92
N ALA A 193 9.21 17.00 22.10
CA ALA A 193 10.10 16.82 23.25
C ALA A 193 11.30 17.79 23.25
N VAL A 194 11.79 18.21 22.07
CA VAL A 194 12.91 19.16 21.95
C VAL A 194 12.43 20.61 22.07
N ALA A 195 11.20 20.91 21.66
CA ALA A 195 10.64 22.26 21.72
C ALA A 195 10.13 22.67 23.12
N GLY A 196 9.93 21.71 24.02
CA GLY A 196 9.45 21.94 25.39
C GLY A 196 10.53 21.85 26.47
N GLY A 197 11.81 21.78 26.10
CA GLY A 197 12.97 21.68 27.00
C GLY A 197 13.77 22.98 27.09
#